data_AF-A0A950SWI8-F1
#
_entry.id   AF-A0A950SWI8-F1
#
_cell.length_a   1.000
_cell.length_b   1.000
_cell.length_c   1.000
_cell.angle_alpha   90.00
_cell.angle_beta   90.00
_cell.angle_gamma   90.00
#
_symmetry.space_group_name_H-M   'P 1'
#
loop_
_entity.id
_entity.type
_entity.pdbx_description
1 polymer ?
#
loop_
_entity_poly.entity_id
_entity_poly.type
_entity_poly.pdbx_seq_one_letter_code
_entity_poly.pdbx_strand_id
1 'polypeptide(L)' 'DAQGFILAGPALLRNGKRPKGWTLDRDPFLLETNVPGIFVAGDVRQGSVKRVASGVGEGSIAVQFVHQYLSGVK' A
#
# COMPACT_ATOMS: atom_id res chain seq x y z
N ASP A 1 -1.04 -10.19 -7.27
CA ASP A 1 -1.73 -10.23 -8.56
C ASP A 1 -1.59 -11.65 -9.09
N ALA A 2 -1.88 -11.90 -10.38
CA ALA A 2 -1.71 -13.23 -10.96
C ALA A 2 -0.23 -13.65 -11.09
N GLN A 3 0.69 -12.68 -10.99
CA GLN A 3 2.14 -12.83 -11.14
C GLN A 3 2.86 -12.98 -9.80
N GLY A 4 2.13 -12.97 -8.68
CA GLY A 4 2.69 -13.11 -7.33
C GLY A 4 3.14 -11.82 -6.65
N PHE A 5 2.88 -10.64 -7.24
CA PHE A 5 3.21 -9.36 -6.61
C PHE A 5 2.08 -8.85 -5.70
N ILE A 6 2.45 -8.06 -4.69
CA ILE A 6 1.48 -7.49 -3.74
C ILE A 6 0.83 -6.25 -4.37
N LEU A 7 -0.51 -6.22 -4.37
CA LEU A 7 -1.29 -5.05 -4.77
C LEU A 7 -1.31 -4.02 -3.64
N ALA A 8 -1.24 -2.74 -3.98
CA ALA A 8 -1.25 -1.65 -3.01
C ALA A 8 -1.97 -0.40 -3.52
N GLY A 9 -2.45 0.43 -2.60
CA GLY A 9 -3.02 1.73 -2.88
C GLY A 9 -4.15 1.68 -3.91
N PRO A 10 -4.14 2.56 -4.94
CA PRO A 10 -5.20 2.62 -5.94
C PRO A 10 -5.46 1.29 -6.67
N ALA A 11 -4.45 0.41 -6.79
CA ALA A 11 -4.60 -0.88 -7.46
C ALA A 11 -5.51 -1.87 -6.70
N LEU A 12 -5.88 -1.56 -5.45
CA LEU A 12 -6.85 -2.32 -4.66
C LEU A 12 -8.30 -1.93 -4.95
N LEU A 13 -8.55 -0.77 -5.55
CA LEU A 13 -9.89 -0.31 -5.88
C LEU A 13 -10.40 -1.02 -7.12
N ARG A 14 -11.46 -1.83 -6.96
CA ARG A 14 -12.14 -2.51 -8.08
C ARG A 14 -13.50 -1.90 -8.29
N ASN A 15 -13.74 -1.30 -9.46
CA ASN A 15 -14.98 -0.60 -9.79
C ASN A 15 -15.36 0.46 -8.74
N GLY A 16 -14.36 1.21 -8.26
CA GLY A 16 -14.54 2.23 -7.21
C GLY A 16 -14.80 1.68 -5.80
N LYS A 17 -14.78 0.36 -5.60
CA LYS A 17 -15.00 -0.27 -4.29
C LYS A 17 -13.67 -0.64 -3.63
N ARG A 18 -13.59 -0.36 -2.32
CA ARG A 18 -12.50 -0.78 -1.43
C ARG A 18 -12.41 -2.31 -1.33
N PRO A 19 -11.22 -2.86 -0.99
CA PRO A 19 -11.06 -4.31 -0.88
C PRO A 19 -12.00 -4.92 0.17
N LYS A 20 -12.35 -6.21 -0.01
CA LYS A 20 -13.19 -6.93 0.94
C LYS A 20 -12.55 -6.93 2.33
N GLY A 21 -13.33 -6.59 3.36
CA GLY A 21 -12.85 -6.53 4.74
C GLY A 21 -12.17 -5.22 5.12
N TRP A 22 -12.18 -4.22 4.24
CA TRP A 22 -11.68 -2.89 4.56
C TRP A 22 -12.60 -2.18 5.57
N THR A 23 -12.07 -1.84 6.75
CA THR A 23 -12.84 -1.31 7.88
C THR A 23 -12.75 0.20 8.05
N LEU A 24 -11.84 0.87 7.35
CA LEU A 24 -11.58 2.29 7.53
C LEU A 24 -12.43 3.15 6.59
N ASP A 25 -12.83 4.33 7.09
CA ASP A 25 -13.55 5.32 6.29
C ASP A 25 -12.62 6.22 5.47
N ARG A 26 -11.73 5.59 4.71
CA ARG A 26 -10.84 6.23 3.71
C ARG A 26 -10.30 5.18 2.77
N ASP A 27 -9.81 5.59 1.62
CA ASP A 27 -9.20 4.67 0.65
C ASP A 27 -7.78 4.26 1.08
N PRO A 28 -7.26 3.09 0.63
CA PRO A 28 -5.88 2.67 0.90
C PRO A 28 -4.86 3.75 0.54
N PHE A 29 -3.85 3.96 1.40
CA PHE A 29 -2.73 4.84 1.06
C PHE A 29 -1.90 4.23 -0.09
N LEU A 30 -1.09 5.04 -0.77
CA LEU A 30 -0.40 4.68 -2.02
C LEU A 30 0.35 3.33 -1.96
N LEU A 31 0.92 2.97 -0.80
CA LEU A 31 1.71 1.75 -0.59
C LEU A 31 1.05 0.75 0.37
N GLU A 32 -0.19 1.00 0.76
CA GLU A 32 -0.90 0.15 1.70
C GLU A 32 -1.58 -1.02 1.00
N THR A 33 -1.48 -2.19 1.62
CA THR A 33 -2.07 -3.44 1.14
C THR A 33 -3.57 -3.49 1.40
N ASN A 34 -4.21 -4.63 1.13
CA ASN A 34 -5.62 -4.84 1.46
C ASN A 34 -5.89 -4.95 2.97
N VAL A 35 -4.84 -4.99 3.81
CA VAL A 35 -4.92 -4.96 5.26
C VAL A 35 -4.50 -3.56 5.74
N PRO A 36 -5.40 -2.81 6.41
CA PRO A 36 -5.05 -1.50 6.94
C PRO A 36 -3.82 -1.53 7.84
N GLY A 37 -2.93 -0.56 7.68
CA GLY A 37 -1.68 -0.43 8.43
C GLY A 37 -0.53 -1.29 7.91
N ILE A 38 -0.75 -2.19 6.95
CA ILE A 38 0.32 -2.97 6.32
C ILE A 38 0.70 -2.33 4.99
N PHE A 39 1.99 -1.98 4.86
CA PHE A 39 2.55 -1.32 3.69
C PHE A 39 3.56 -2.22 2.97
N VAL A 40 3.68 -2.03 1.65
CA VAL A 40 4.61 -2.76 0.81
C VAL A 40 5.48 -1.79 0.00
N ALA A 41 6.77 -2.10 -0.11
CA ALA A 41 7.74 -1.31 -0.87
C ALA A 41 8.69 -2.24 -1.63
N GLY A 42 9.24 -1.73 -2.73
CA GLY A 42 10.26 -2.40 -3.52
C GLY A 42 9.71 -3.52 -4.40
N ASP A 43 10.55 -4.49 -4.72
CA ASP A 43 10.34 -5.42 -5.83
C ASP A 43 9.22 -6.43 -5.61
N VAL A 44 8.72 -6.54 -4.38
CA VAL A 44 7.54 -7.35 -4.05
C VAL A 44 6.22 -6.66 -4.45
N ARG A 45 6.23 -5.33 -4.67
CA ARG A 45 5.03 -4.56 -5.03
C ARG A 45 4.70 -4.67 -6.51
N GLN A 46 3.42 -4.77 -6.82
CA GLN A 46 2.89 -4.71 -8.17
C GLN A 46 3.16 -3.32 -8.78
N GLY A 47 3.70 -3.30 -10.00
CA GLY A 47 4.07 -2.05 -10.68
C GLY A 47 5.29 -1.34 -10.09
N SER A 48 6.11 -2.01 -9.27
CA SER A 48 7.41 -1.45 -8.86
C SER A 48 8.37 -1.39 -10.05
N VAL A 49 9.28 -0.41 -9.99
CA VAL A 49 10.25 -0.14 -11.06
C VAL A 49 11.41 -1.16 -11.10
N LYS A 50 11.48 -2.08 -10.12
CA LYS A 50 12.55 -3.09 -9.98
C LYS A 50 13.96 -2.50 -9.90
N ARG A 51 14.11 -1.41 -9.14
CA ARG A 51 15.38 -0.70 -8.92
C ARG A 51 15.60 -0.38 -7.45
N VAL A 52 16.87 -0.42 -7.02
CA VAL A 52 17.28 -0.14 -5.64
C VAL A 52 16.83 1.26 -5.19
N ALA A 53 17.15 2.30 -5.97
CA ALA A 53 16.81 3.68 -5.60
C ALA A 53 15.28 3.90 -5.45
N SER A 54 14.47 3.29 -6.33
CA SER A 54 13.00 3.36 -6.19
C SER A 54 12.52 2.60 -4.96
N GLY A 55 13.08 1.43 -4.66
CA GLY A 55 12.73 0.68 -3.46
C GLY A 55 13.04 1.45 -2.18
N VAL A 56 14.18 2.13 -2.12
CA VAL A 56 14.55 3.02 -1.00
C VAL A 56 13.55 4.17 -0.87
N GLY A 57 13.20 4.83 -1.97
CA GLY A 57 12.20 5.90 -1.97
C GLY A 57 10.82 5.43 -1.51
N GLU A 58 10.35 4.29 -2.01
CA GLU A 58 9.09 3.68 -1.56
C GLU A 58 9.12 3.33 -0.06
N GLY A 59 10.26 2.84 0.46
CA GLY A 59 10.44 2.58 1.89
C GLY A 59 10.25 3.83 2.74
N SER A 60 10.83 4.97 2.33
CA SER A 60 10.64 6.25 3.03
C SER A 60 9.17 6.69 3.04
N ILE A 61 8.48 6.56 1.89
CA ILE A 61 7.05 6.88 1.77
C ILE A 61 6.21 5.96 2.66
N ALA A 62 6.53 4.67 2.70
CA ALA A 62 5.83 3.69 3.54
C ALA A 62 5.92 4.07 5.03
N VAL A 63 7.11 4.46 5.52
CA VAL A 63 7.29 4.93 6.90
C VAL A 63 6.44 6.19 7.16
N GLN A 64 6.38 7.13 6.22
CA GLN A 64 5.57 8.32 6.38
C GLN A 64 4.07 7.98 6.54
N PHE A 65 3.55 7.03 5.75
CA PHE A 65 2.17 6.56 5.89
C PHE A 65 1.94 5.72 7.14
N VAL A 66 2.93 5.00 7.65
CA VAL A 66 2.85 4.35 8.96
C VAL A 66 2.59 5.38 10.05
N HIS A 67 3.33 6.50 10.06
CA HIS A 67 3.09 7.59 11.02
C HIS A 67 1.68 8.18 10.87
N GLN A 68 1.23 8.41 9.64
CA GLN A 68 -0.11 8.92 9.38
C GLN A 68 -1.21 7.93 9.83
N TYR A 69 -1.03 6.63 9.55
CA TYR A 69 -1.96 5.59 10.01
C TYR A 69 -2.04 5.56 11.53
N LEU A 70 -0.88 5.52 12.21
CA LEU A 70 -0.82 5.47 13.67
C LEU A 70 -1.39 6.73 14.34
N SER A 71 -1.31 7.91 13.69
CA SER A 71 -1.94 9.12 14.24
C SER A 71 -3.47 9.03 14.35
N GLY A 72 -4.11 8.16 13.57
CA GLY A 72 -5.54 7.91 13.60
C GLY A 72 -5.97 6.73 14.48
N VAL A 73 -5.01 5.94 14.96
CA VAL A 73 -5.25 4.81 15.88
C VAL A 73 -5.16 5.34 17.30
N LYS A 74 -6.29 5.34 18.03
CA LYS A 74 -6.35 5.64 19.46
C LYS A 74 -6.56 4.36 20.25
#